data_AF-A0A6N8V6E7-F1
#
_entry.id   AF-A0A6N8V6E7-F1
#
_cell.length_a   1.000
_cell.length_b   1.000
_cell.length_c   1.000
_cell.angle_alpha   90.00
_cell.angle_beta   90.00
_cell.angle_gamma   90.00
#
_symmetry.space_group_name_H-M   'P 1'
#
loop_
_entity.id
_entity.type
_entity.pdbx_description
1 polymer ?
#
loop_
_entity_poly.entity_id
_entity_poly.type
_entity_poly.pdbx_seq_one_letter_code
_entity_poly.pdbx_strand_id
1 'polypeptide(L)' 'MGQRDLRRLLFAGAMAVVRQASRHEETTDPWLARMLARKPKKVVAVALANRTARRIWALTTRKEAYRVRAAA' A
#
# COMPACT_ATOMS: atom_id res chain seq x y z
N MET A 1 -4.38 -13.45 17.71
CA MET A 1 -3.27 -12.84 16.94
C MET A 1 -3.55 -12.97 15.45
N GLY A 2 -3.28 -11.95 14.63
CA GLY A 2 -3.55 -11.98 13.17
C GLY A 2 -2.61 -12.91 12.39
N GLN A 3 -3.04 -13.38 11.21
CA GLN A 3 -2.30 -14.33 10.39
C GLN A 3 -0.94 -13.75 9.93
N ARG A 4 0.15 -14.44 10.26
CA ARG A 4 1.52 -13.97 10.02
C ARG A 4 1.86 -13.89 8.53
N ASP A 5 1.38 -14.85 7.74
CA ASP A 5 1.72 -14.95 6.32
C ASP A 5 1.02 -13.87 5.50
N LEU A 6 -0.25 -13.54 5.80
CA LEU A 6 -0.91 -12.38 5.18
C LEU A 6 -0.14 -11.08 5.42
N ARG A 7 0.38 -10.86 6.64
CA ARG A 7 1.20 -9.66 6.92
C ARG A 7 2.48 -9.65 6.10
N ARG A 8 3.15 -10.81 5.95
CA ARG A 8 4.35 -10.92 5.11
C ARG A 8 4.05 -10.64 3.65
N LEU A 9 2.97 -11.20 3.10
CA LEU A 9 2.55 -10.98 1.72
C LEU A 9 2.19 -9.51 1.46
N LEU A 10 1.43 -8.90 2.36
CA LEU A 10 1.07 -7.47 2.26
C LEU A 10 2.31 -6.57 2.32
N PHE A 11 3.27 -6.88 3.20
CA PHE A 11 4.52 -6.14 3.27
C PHE A 11 5.37 -6.32 2.00
N ALA A 12 5.50 -7.55 1.50
CA ALA A 12 6.24 -7.84 0.27
C ALA A 12 5.65 -7.10 -0.95
N GLY A 13 4.33 -7.13 -1.11
CA GLY A 13 3.63 -6.37 -2.15
C GLY A 13 3.83 -4.86 -1.99
N ALA A 14 3.73 -4.34 -0.77
CA ALA A 14 4.00 -2.92 -0.50
C ALA A 14 5.44 -2.52 -0.83
N MET A 15 6.43 -3.37 -0.55
CA MET A 15 7.82 -3.14 -0.92
C MET A 15 8.02 -3.08 -2.44
N ALA A 16 7.32 -3.92 -3.21
CA ALA A 16 7.35 -3.86 -4.66
C ALA A 16 6.80 -2.52 -5.19
N VAL A 17 5.68 -2.05 -4.64
CA VAL A 17 5.10 -0.74 -4.98
C VAL A 17 6.04 0.40 -4.61
N VAL A 18 6.63 0.38 -3.41
CA VAL A 18 7.59 1.39 -2.96
C VAL A 18 8.83 1.42 -3.87
N ARG A 19 9.33 0.26 -4.30
CA ARG A 19 10.45 0.17 -5.24
C ARG A 19 10.10 0.82 -6.58
N GLN A 20 8.91 0.56 -7.11
CA GLN A 20 8.45 1.14 -8.37
C GLN A 20 8.25 2.65 -8.25
N ALA A 21 7.62 3.09 -7.16
CA ALA A 21 7.42 4.51 -6.87
C ALA A 21 8.73 5.29 -6.71
N SER A 22 9.76 4.66 -6.14
CA SER A 22 11.10 5.26 -6.03
C SER A 22 11.82 5.37 -7.38
N ARG A 23 11.33 4.71 -8.44
CA ARG A 23 11.91 4.77 -9.80
C ARG A 23 11.15 5.72 -10.72
N HIS A 24 9.87 5.94 -10.46
CA HIS A 24 8.98 6.75 -11.29
C HIS A 24 8.20 7.72 -10.40
N GLU A 25 8.86 8.77 -9.92
CA GLU A 25 8.26 9.72 -8.98
C GLU A 25 7.08 10.49 -9.60
N GLU A 26 7.12 10.78 -10.90
CA GLU A 26 6.10 11.54 -11.63
C GLU A 26 4.74 10.82 -11.75
N THR A 27 4.72 9.49 -11.79
CA THR A 27 3.50 8.68 -11.92
C THR A 27 3.05 8.05 -10.59
N THR A 28 3.70 8.43 -9.50
CA THR A 28 3.45 7.88 -8.17
C THR A 28 2.26 8.57 -7.49
N ASP A 29 1.45 7.80 -6.78
CA ASP A 29 0.40 8.32 -5.88
C ASP A 29 0.96 9.48 -5.02
N PRO A 30 0.37 10.69 -5.07
CA PRO A 30 0.93 11.87 -4.41
C PRO A 30 1.17 11.66 -2.91
N TRP A 31 0.32 10.86 -2.25
CA TRP A 31 0.52 10.51 -0.85
C TRP A 31 1.77 9.64 -0.64
N LEU A 32 2.01 8.66 -1.52
CA LEU A 32 3.18 7.79 -1.44
C LEU A 32 4.47 8.56 -1.72
N ALA A 33 4.48 9.42 -2.75
CA ALA A 33 5.62 10.30 -3.04
C ALA A 33 5.95 11.20 -1.83
N ARG A 34 4.94 11.85 -1.25
CA ARG A 34 5.10 12.69 -0.06
C ARG A 34 5.59 11.93 1.17
N MET A 35 5.29 10.63 1.30
CA MET A 35 5.84 9.82 2.39
C MET A 35 7.29 9.42 2.13
N LEU A 36 7.61 9.03 0.89
CA LEU A 36 8.97 8.65 0.50
C LEU A 36 9.96 9.81 0.63
N ALA A 37 9.51 11.05 0.41
CA ALA A 37 10.31 12.25 0.65
C ALA A 37 10.68 12.48 2.14
N ARG A 38 9.96 11.86 3.09
CA ARG A 38 10.08 12.18 4.54
C ARG A 38 10.48 10.99 5.41
N LYS A 39 10.33 9.75 4.95
CA LYS A 39 10.48 8.55 5.77
C LYS A 39 11.23 7.44 5.02
N PRO A 40 11.98 6.58 5.73
CA PRO A 40 12.66 5.44 5.13
C PRO A 40 11.68 4.48 4.44
N LYS A 41 12.12 3.88 3.31
CA LYS A 41 11.31 3.01 2.44
C LYS A 41 10.58 1.89 3.18
N LYS A 42 11.24 1.23 4.15
CA LYS A 42 10.64 0.14 4.95
C LYS A 42 9.47 0.63 5.80
N VAL A 43 9.57 1.83 6.38
CA VAL A 43 8.49 2.44 7.18
C VAL A 43 7.30 2.79 6.29
N VAL A 44 7.59 3.36 5.12
CA VAL A 44 6.57 3.68 4.11
C VAL A 44 5.87 2.41 3.63
N ALA A 45 6.60 1.32 3.39
CA ALA A 45 6.02 0.03 3.00
C ALA A 45 5.11 -0.55 4.08
N VAL A 46 5.47 -0.46 5.36
CA VAL A 46 4.60 -0.87 6.48
C VAL A 46 3.31 -0.05 6.50
N ALA A 47 3.41 1.27 6.34
CA ALA A 47 2.26 2.16 6.30
C ALA A 47 1.34 1.85 5.11
N LEU A 48 1.92 1.60 3.93
CA LEU A 48 1.19 1.19 2.73
C LEU A 48 0.50 -0.17 2.93
N ALA A 49 1.19 -1.16 3.49
CA ALA A 49 0.62 -2.48 3.80
C ALA A 49 -0.59 -2.35 4.74
N ASN A 50 -0.51 -1.50 5.77
CA ASN A 50 -1.62 -1.24 6.69
C ASN A 50 -2.79 -0.54 5.97
N ARG A 51 -2.50 0.45 5.10
CA ARG A 51 -3.52 1.11 4.28
C ARG A 51 -4.27 0.10 3.38
N THR A 52 -3.54 -0.82 2.76
CA THR A 52 -4.11 -1.91 1.93
C THR A 52 -4.92 -2.89 2.78
N ALA A 53 -4.41 -3.30 3.95
CA ALA A 53 -5.13 -4.18 4.87
C ALA A 53 -6.48 -3.58 5.28
N ARG A 54 -6.54 -2.29 5.59
CA ARG A 54 -7.80 -1.59 5.90
C ARG A 54 -8.77 -1.57 4.73
N ARG A 55 -8.31 -1.39 3.49
CA ARG A 55 -9.16 -1.51 2.31
C ARG A 55 -9.72 -2.92 2.16
N ILE A 56 -8.87 -3.94 2.27
CA ILE A 56 -9.29 -5.34 2.20
C ILE A 56 -10.35 -5.62 3.25
N TRP A 57 -10.13 -5.20 4.49
CA TRP A 57 -11.10 -5.35 5.58
C TRP A 57 -12.43 -4.66 5.29
N ALA A 58 -12.42 -3.42 4.79
CA ALA A 58 -13.65 -2.71 4.44
C ALA A 58 -14.42 -3.43 3.31
N LEU A 59 -13.72 -3.95 2.30
CA LEU A 59 -14.33 -4.69 1.19
C LEU A 59 -14.93 -6.01 1.65
N THR A 60 -14.20 -6.79 2.46
CA THR A 60 -14.68 -8.10 2.94
C THR A 60 -15.82 -7.97 3.94
N THR A 61 -15.78 -6.97 4.83
CA THR A 61 -16.87 -6.73 5.79
C THR A 61 -18.15 -6.26 5.12
N ARG A 62 -18.04 -5.45 4.06
CA ARG A 62 -19.19 -4.94 3.29
C ARG A 62 -19.61 -5.84 2.13
N LYS A 63 -18.87 -6.92 1.85
CA LYS A 63 -19.03 -7.80 0.68
C LYS A 63 -19.03 -7.02 -0.64
N GLU A 64 -18.21 -5.97 -0.72
CA GLU A 64 -18.09 -5.11 -1.89
C GLU A 64 -16.95 -5.58 -2.81
N ALA A 65 -17.15 -5.42 -4.13
CA ALA A 65 -16.10 -5.66 -5.11
C ALA A 65 -15.03 -4.56 -5.05
N TYR A 66 -13.77 -4.93 -5.28
CA TYR A 66 -12.68 -3.96 -5.39
C TYR A 66 -12.89 -3.05 -6.61
N ARG A 67 -12.93 -1.74 -6.38
CA ARG A 67 -13.00 -0.72 -7.43
C ARG A 67 -11.69 0.04 -7.48
N VAL A 68 -11.01 -0.01 -8.62
CA VAL A 68 -9.89 0.89 -8.88
C VAL A 68 -10.47 2.28 -9.06
N ARG A 69 -10.09 3.20 -8.18
CA ARG A 69 -10.36 4.62 -8.43
C ARG A 69 -9.48 5.03 -9.59
N ALA A 70 -10.08 5.28 -10.75
CA ALA A 70 -9.36 5.82 -11.89
C ALA A 70 -8.62 7.08 -11.45
N ALA A 71 -7.35 7.19 -11.84
CA ALA A 71 -6.64 8.45 -11.73
C ALA A 71 -7.40 9.46 -12.58
N ALA A 72 -7.84 10.57 -11.96
CA ALA A 72 -8.42 11.69 -12.67
C ALA A 72 -7.32 12.45 -13.41
#